data_AF-A0A7V9BJ85-F1
#
_entry.id   AF-A0A7V9BJ85-F1
#
_cell.length_a   1.000
_cell.length_b   1.000
_cell.length_c   1.000
_cell.angle_alpha   90.00
_cell.angle_beta   90.00
_cell.angle_gamma   90.00
#
_symmetry.space_group_name_H-M   'P 1'
#
loop_
_entity.id
_entity.type
_entity.pdbx_description
1 polymer ?
#
loop_
_entity_poly.entity_id
_entity_poly.type
_entity_poly.pdbx_seq_one_letter_code
_entity_poly.pdbx_strand_id
1 'polypeptide(L)'
;MASSKRPKSKTTKNGIEPITVGRGDEIERVIFKGSRKRLDRRDLHVALEPIVRAWLRAACQWDSVAIGDHSFLIFSIDVAPETQVYVQFWSEPMEPMLWEVSSGRWNPPADEWLAGERSQRIEALGFVIGGKADNFHRTIPIDSAGDIAAVAKAVVEIFYEGFDYRGTLPIRAQLVYDGRSEMEATYESFTPEDISKVFAGLGFRVEEAIPDSNEDDEAAPMIRCRKRGTYTVVQFDDRLEDENLYQRVRLAADVELPDDERARLKSSAAAPEGGEPVLTVSVVHAFSGGVTLEWLVARITEWDATLAEHRRLTRRANKVANAAWLNQTVH
;
A
#
# COMPACT_ATOMS: atom_id res chain seq x y z
N MET A 1 -10.45 3.32 20.55
CA MET A 1 -9.11 3.96 20.68
C MET A 1 -8.30 3.22 21.73
N ALA A 2 -7.67 2.10 21.35
CA ALA A 2 -6.79 1.38 22.25
C ALA A 2 -5.41 2.07 22.23
N SER A 3 -4.99 2.60 23.37
CA SER A 3 -3.67 3.17 23.57
C SER A 3 -2.63 2.04 23.45
N SER A 4 -1.99 1.96 22.29
CA SER A 4 -0.83 1.11 22.05
C SER A 4 0.32 1.57 22.97
N LYS A 5 0.53 0.84 24.08
CA LYS A 5 1.67 1.05 24.95
C LYS A 5 2.92 0.61 24.18
N ARG A 6 3.73 1.58 23.73
CA ARG A 6 5.06 1.33 23.17
C ARG A 6 5.86 0.42 24.13
N PRO A 7 6.39 -0.71 23.66
CA PRO A 7 7.19 -1.60 24.50
C PRO A 7 8.46 -0.87 24.96
N LYS A 8 8.83 -1.03 26.24
CA LYS A 8 10.07 -0.50 26.79
C LYS A 8 11.25 -1.18 26.10
N SER A 9 12.00 -0.42 25.30
CA SER A 9 13.22 -0.87 24.63
C SER A 9 14.22 -1.38 25.68
N LYS A 10 14.69 -2.63 25.50
CA LYS A 10 15.78 -3.20 26.29
C LYS A 10 17.09 -2.77 25.65
N THR A 11 17.84 -1.90 26.33
CA THR A 11 19.20 -1.52 25.91
C THR A 11 20.10 -2.77 25.87
N THR A 12 20.79 -2.99 24.76
CA THR A 12 21.72 -4.13 24.63
C THR A 12 22.98 -3.92 25.47
N LYS A 13 23.78 -4.99 25.70
CA LYS A 13 25.04 -4.95 26.49
C LYS A 13 26.05 -3.89 26.04
N ASN A 14 25.92 -3.34 24.83
CA ASN A 14 26.81 -2.32 24.27
C ASN A 14 26.22 -0.90 24.33
N GLY A 15 25.07 -0.69 24.97
CA GLY A 15 24.42 0.64 25.03
C GLY A 15 23.75 1.06 23.70
N ILE A 16 23.78 0.21 22.67
CA ILE A 16 23.17 0.48 21.38
C ILE A 16 21.71 0.02 21.46
N GLU A 17 20.80 0.97 21.32
CA GLU A 17 19.37 0.66 21.20
C GLU A 17 19.09 -0.10 19.89
N PRO A 18 18.24 -1.13 19.91
CA PRO A 18 17.74 -1.71 18.67
C PRO A 18 17.09 -0.63 17.80
N ILE A 19 17.41 -0.62 16.51
CA ILE A 19 16.80 0.27 15.53
C ILE A 19 15.75 -0.55 14.82
N THR A 20 14.51 -0.12 14.91
CA THR A 20 13.37 -0.73 14.23
C THR A 20 12.63 0.40 13.55
N VAL A 21 12.48 0.29 12.23
CA VAL A 21 11.75 1.23 11.37
C VAL A 21 10.67 0.43 10.66
N GLY A 22 9.42 0.86 10.74
CA GLY A 22 8.33 0.30 9.94
C GLY A 22 8.26 0.96 8.57
N ARG A 23 7.51 0.37 7.64
CA ARG A 23 7.22 1.02 6.37
C ARG A 23 6.45 2.31 6.60
N GLY A 24 6.87 3.38 5.93
CA GLY A 24 6.37 4.74 6.10
C GLY A 24 6.95 5.48 7.31
N ASP A 25 7.81 4.86 8.10
CA ASP A 25 8.49 5.52 9.22
C ASP A 25 9.80 6.18 8.77
N GLU A 26 10.14 7.26 9.48
CA GLU A 26 11.42 7.94 9.39
C GLU A 26 12.02 8.09 10.79
N ILE A 27 13.33 7.86 10.91
CA ILE A 27 14.10 8.03 12.14
C ILE A 27 15.32 8.90 11.86
N GLU A 28 15.40 10.06 12.51
CA GLU A 28 16.59 10.91 12.53
C GLU A 28 17.17 10.98 13.96
N ARG A 29 18.49 10.75 14.11
CA ARG A 29 19.18 10.82 15.41
C ARG A 29 20.61 11.32 15.28
N VAL A 30 21.10 12.02 16.30
CA VAL A 30 22.55 12.20 16.52
C VAL A 30 23.10 10.91 17.12
N ILE A 31 23.83 10.13 16.31
CA ILE A 31 24.35 8.80 16.70
C ILE A 31 25.71 8.87 17.37
N PHE A 32 26.40 9.99 17.21
CA PHE A 32 27.64 10.30 17.91
C PHE A 32 27.70 11.79 18.15
N LYS A 33 27.82 12.22 19.42
CA LYS A 33 27.74 13.65 19.78
C LYS A 33 29.00 14.45 19.45
N GLY A 34 30.07 13.77 19.06
CA GLY A 34 31.42 14.33 19.05
C GLY A 34 32.12 14.15 20.40
N SER A 35 33.44 14.21 20.35
CA SER A 35 34.39 14.10 21.45
C SER A 35 35.10 15.43 21.63
N ARG A 36 35.45 15.76 22.87
CA ARG A 36 36.30 16.91 23.18
C ARG A 36 37.74 16.73 22.68
N LYS A 37 38.16 15.49 22.45
CA LYS A 37 39.49 15.12 21.96
C LYS A 37 39.38 14.60 20.54
N ARG A 38 40.37 14.94 19.72
CA ARG A 38 40.56 14.30 18.42
C ARG A 38 40.81 12.81 18.65
N LEU A 39 40.06 11.98 17.94
CA LEU A 39 40.24 10.53 17.94
C LEU A 39 41.19 10.15 16.81
N ASP A 40 42.05 9.19 17.09
CA ASP A 40 42.80 8.52 16.03
C ASP A 40 41.91 7.52 15.28
N ARG A 41 42.48 6.88 14.26
CA ARG A 41 41.76 5.90 13.44
C ARG A 41 41.19 4.75 14.27
N ARG A 42 41.98 4.21 15.19
CA ARG A 42 41.59 3.04 16.00
C ARG A 42 40.45 3.40 16.95
N ASP A 43 40.58 4.51 17.65
CA ASP A 43 39.56 5.00 18.59
C ASP A 43 38.25 5.33 17.88
N LEU A 44 38.34 5.84 16.65
CA LEU A 44 37.16 6.11 15.83
C LEU A 44 36.42 4.83 15.44
N HIS A 45 37.13 3.78 15.03
CA HIS A 45 36.54 2.47 14.75
C HIS A 45 35.85 1.87 15.97
N VAL A 46 36.51 1.91 17.12
CA VAL A 46 35.93 1.42 18.39
C VAL A 46 34.65 2.17 18.74
N ALA A 47 34.63 3.49 18.53
CA ALA A 47 33.48 4.33 18.86
C ALA A 47 32.31 4.18 17.87
N LEU A 48 32.58 4.09 16.57
CA LEU A 48 31.56 4.25 15.53
C LEU A 48 31.16 2.95 14.84
N GLU A 49 32.07 2.00 14.62
CA GLU A 49 31.77 0.80 13.83
C GLU A 49 30.57 0.03 14.39
N PRO A 50 30.44 -0.22 15.71
CA PRO A 50 29.27 -0.91 16.25
C PRO A 50 27.95 -0.18 16.00
N ILE A 51 27.98 1.16 16.02
CA ILE A 51 26.82 2.03 15.82
C ILE A 51 26.42 2.01 14.35
N VAL A 52 27.37 2.31 13.45
CA VAL A 52 27.16 2.29 11.99
C VAL A 52 26.63 0.93 11.54
N ARG A 53 27.21 -0.16 12.06
CA ARG A 53 26.76 -1.52 11.76
C ARG A 53 25.32 -1.78 12.19
N ALA A 54 24.87 -1.22 13.30
CA ALA A 54 23.48 -1.38 13.75
C ALA A 54 22.49 -0.66 12.82
N TRP A 55 22.85 0.54 12.34
CA TRP A 55 22.04 1.29 11.39
C TRP A 55 22.01 0.63 10.00
N LEU A 56 23.17 0.19 9.49
CA LEU A 56 23.23 -0.58 8.24
C LEU A 56 22.44 -1.87 8.33
N ARG A 57 22.49 -2.56 9.48
CA ARG A 57 21.64 -3.73 9.70
C ARG A 57 20.16 -3.40 9.54
N ALA A 58 19.70 -2.34 10.19
CA ALA A 58 18.30 -1.92 10.12
C ALA A 58 17.87 -1.47 8.71
N ALA A 59 18.79 -0.93 7.91
CA ALA A 59 18.49 -0.46 6.56
C ALA A 59 18.60 -1.54 5.48
N CYS A 60 19.40 -2.59 5.70
CA CYS A 60 19.80 -3.50 4.63
C CYS A 60 19.49 -4.97 4.91
N GLN A 61 19.14 -5.34 6.15
CA GLN A 61 18.65 -6.69 6.45
C GLN A 61 17.12 -6.69 6.48
N TRP A 62 16.55 -7.36 5.49
CA TRP A 62 15.11 -7.40 5.24
C TRP A 62 14.52 -8.69 5.81
N ASP A 63 13.62 -8.56 6.80
CA ASP A 63 12.85 -9.69 7.36
C ASP A 63 11.57 -9.98 6.54
N SER A 64 11.03 -8.97 5.86
CA SER A 64 9.85 -9.03 4.99
C SER A 64 10.18 -8.39 3.64
N VAL A 65 9.65 -8.96 2.56
CA VAL A 65 10.07 -8.67 1.18
C VAL A 65 8.89 -8.26 0.29
N ALA A 66 8.15 -7.19 0.64
CA ALA A 66 7.16 -6.70 -0.31
C ALA A 66 7.88 -6.04 -1.50
N ILE A 67 7.43 -6.35 -2.71
CA ILE A 67 8.02 -5.79 -3.92
C ILE A 67 7.91 -4.27 -3.87
N GLY A 68 9.03 -3.60 -4.10
CA GLY A 68 9.15 -2.14 -4.11
C GLY A 68 9.41 -1.51 -2.74
N ASP A 69 9.47 -2.30 -1.66
CA ASP A 69 10.01 -1.84 -0.37
C ASP A 69 11.47 -1.40 -0.58
N HIS A 70 11.85 -0.26 -0.01
CA HIS A 70 13.21 0.25 -0.06
C HIS A 70 13.54 1.04 1.19
N SER A 71 14.80 0.98 1.61
CA SER A 71 15.31 1.74 2.75
C SER A 71 16.38 2.69 2.28
N PHE A 72 16.36 3.88 2.85
CA PHE A 72 17.32 4.94 2.59
C PHE A 72 17.98 5.37 3.90
N LEU A 73 19.31 5.25 3.97
CA LEU A 73 20.10 5.55 5.16
C LEU A 73 21.17 6.59 4.83
N ILE A 74 21.19 7.71 5.54
CA ILE A 74 22.24 8.72 5.45
C ILE A 74 22.98 8.81 6.78
N PHE A 75 24.32 8.86 6.73
CA PHE A 75 25.16 9.39 7.81
C PHE A 75 25.77 10.72 7.36
N SER A 76 25.55 11.79 8.10
CA SER A 76 26.03 13.14 7.73
C SER A 76 26.77 13.85 8.86
N ILE A 77 27.67 14.74 8.45
CA ILE A 77 28.43 15.65 9.32
C ILE A 77 28.45 17.06 8.73
N ASP A 78 28.32 18.06 9.58
CA ASP A 78 28.47 19.47 9.21
C ASP A 78 29.92 19.89 9.47
N VAL A 79 30.74 19.96 8.42
CA VAL A 79 32.20 20.20 8.52
C VAL A 79 32.55 21.68 8.60
N ALA A 80 31.64 22.55 8.15
CA ALA A 80 31.67 24.00 8.25
C ALA A 80 30.23 24.55 8.11
N PRO A 81 29.96 25.84 8.37
CA PRO A 81 28.65 26.44 8.12
C PRO A 81 28.21 26.19 6.67
N GLU A 82 26.99 25.67 6.49
CA GLU A 82 26.39 25.34 5.17
C GLU A 82 27.14 24.23 4.39
N THR A 83 28.21 23.66 4.96
CA THR A 83 28.98 22.58 4.37
C THR A 83 28.69 21.26 5.07
N GLN A 84 27.77 20.50 4.50
CA GLN A 84 27.46 19.13 4.94
C GLN A 84 28.05 18.13 3.95
N VAL A 85 28.68 17.07 4.49
CA VAL A 85 29.09 15.90 3.72
C VAL A 85 28.47 14.66 4.32
N TYR A 86 28.23 13.64 3.48
CA TYR A 86 27.49 12.46 3.89
C TYR A 86 27.97 11.19 3.21
N VAL A 87 27.59 10.08 3.82
CA VAL A 87 27.60 8.73 3.25
C VAL A 87 26.17 8.23 3.25
N GLN A 88 25.65 7.82 2.11
CA GLN A 88 24.27 7.36 1.98
C GLN A 88 24.16 5.97 1.35
N PHE A 89 23.09 5.28 1.69
CA PHE A 89 22.77 3.94 1.24
C PHE A 89 21.33 3.90 0.77
N TRP A 90 21.13 3.23 -0.34
CA TRP A 90 19.81 2.83 -0.81
C TRP A 90 19.83 1.32 -0.98
N SER A 91 18.86 0.65 -0.34
CA SER A 91 18.74 -0.81 -0.35
C SER A 91 17.32 -1.17 -0.72
N GLU A 92 17.19 -2.16 -1.59
CA GLU A 92 15.94 -2.88 -1.87
C GLU A 92 16.16 -4.36 -1.55
N PRO A 93 15.10 -5.10 -1.15
CA PRO A 93 15.17 -6.55 -1.01
C PRO A 93 15.66 -7.21 -2.31
N MET A 94 16.60 -8.16 -2.18
CA MET A 94 17.16 -8.95 -3.28
C MET A 94 17.96 -8.18 -4.34
N GLU A 95 18.10 -6.86 -4.20
CA GLU A 95 18.91 -6.03 -5.07
C GLU A 95 20.24 -5.67 -4.39
N PRO A 96 21.32 -5.50 -5.14
CA PRO A 96 22.55 -4.94 -4.60
C PRO A 96 22.32 -3.56 -3.99
N MET A 97 22.94 -3.29 -2.84
CA MET A 97 22.85 -2.00 -2.18
C MET A 97 23.64 -0.95 -2.97
N LEU A 98 23.00 0.18 -3.26
CA LEU A 98 23.67 1.36 -3.77
C LEU A 98 24.26 2.14 -2.60
N TRP A 99 25.56 2.38 -2.65
CA TRP A 99 26.30 3.14 -1.67
C TRP A 99 26.86 4.39 -2.34
N GLU A 100 26.47 5.56 -1.84
CA GLU A 100 26.99 6.83 -2.32
C GLU A 100 27.70 7.62 -1.21
N VAL A 101 28.65 8.45 -1.63
CA VAL A 101 29.38 9.40 -0.80
C VAL A 101 29.24 10.76 -1.47
N SER A 102 28.97 11.79 -0.67
CA SER A 102 28.84 13.16 -1.15
C SER A 102 30.02 13.54 -2.05
N SER A 103 29.75 14.03 -3.26
CA SER A 103 30.74 14.69 -4.10
C SER A 103 30.79 16.20 -3.91
N GLY A 104 29.75 16.76 -3.27
CA GLY A 104 29.60 18.21 -3.08
C GLY A 104 29.05 18.95 -4.29
N ARG A 105 28.91 18.33 -5.47
CA ARG A 105 28.52 19.02 -6.73
C ARG A 105 27.20 19.80 -6.68
N TRP A 106 26.26 19.40 -5.82
CA TRP A 106 24.97 20.07 -5.62
C TRP A 106 24.96 21.05 -4.44
N ASN A 107 26.08 21.20 -3.74
CA ASN A 107 26.30 22.11 -2.63
C ASN A 107 27.67 22.79 -2.80
N PRO A 108 27.77 23.98 -3.43
CA PRO A 108 29.05 24.59 -3.79
C PRO A 108 30.08 24.68 -2.64
N PRO A 109 29.70 25.06 -1.39
CA PRO A 109 30.58 24.94 -0.23
C PRO A 109 31.18 23.54 0.00
N ALA A 110 30.40 22.48 -0.21
CA ALA A 110 30.87 21.10 -0.06
C ALA A 110 31.75 20.65 -1.24
N ASP A 111 31.46 21.11 -2.46
CA ASP A 111 32.30 20.86 -3.64
C ASP A 111 33.71 21.40 -3.43
N GLU A 112 33.82 22.67 -3.01
CA GLU A 112 35.11 23.30 -2.70
C GLU A 112 35.84 22.56 -1.57
N TRP A 113 35.12 22.16 -0.52
CA TRP A 113 35.71 21.46 0.62
C TRP A 113 36.22 20.05 0.28
N LEU A 114 35.52 19.32 -0.60
CA LEU A 114 35.86 17.98 -1.06
C LEU A 114 36.89 17.95 -2.20
N ALA A 115 37.18 19.10 -2.82
CA ALA A 115 38.12 19.18 -3.93
C ALA A 115 39.54 18.71 -3.57
N GLY A 116 40.28 18.27 -4.59
CA GLY A 116 41.69 17.90 -4.47
C GLY A 116 41.93 16.56 -3.78
N GLU A 117 42.70 16.56 -2.69
CA GLU A 117 43.15 15.32 -2.04
C GLU A 117 42.02 14.53 -1.36
N ARG A 118 40.90 15.18 -0.99
CA ARG A 118 39.76 14.47 -0.37
C ARG A 118 39.01 13.62 -1.37
N SER A 119 38.64 14.19 -2.52
CA SER A 119 38.01 13.43 -3.60
C SER A 119 38.90 12.27 -4.08
N GLN A 120 40.19 12.51 -4.27
CA GLN A 120 41.15 11.47 -4.66
C GLN A 120 41.22 10.32 -3.65
N ARG A 121 41.13 10.61 -2.34
CA ARG A 121 41.07 9.57 -1.30
C ARG A 121 39.79 8.75 -1.37
N ILE A 122 38.65 9.37 -1.68
CA ILE A 122 37.37 8.65 -1.87
C ILE A 122 37.42 7.76 -3.12
N GLU A 123 37.97 8.26 -4.23
CA GLU A 123 38.18 7.47 -5.45
C GLU A 123 39.12 6.28 -5.21
N ALA A 124 40.19 6.48 -4.43
CA ALA A 124 41.13 5.42 -4.06
C ALA A 124 40.48 4.30 -3.22
N LEU A 125 39.33 4.55 -2.59
CA LEU A 125 38.52 3.53 -1.91
C LEU A 125 37.62 2.73 -2.88
N GLY A 126 37.73 3.00 -4.19
CA GLY A 126 37.04 2.28 -5.25
C GLY A 126 35.67 2.85 -5.61
N PHE A 127 35.39 4.10 -5.26
CA PHE A 127 34.19 4.81 -5.71
C PHE A 127 34.46 5.51 -7.05
N VAL A 128 33.41 5.61 -7.85
CA VAL A 128 33.43 6.35 -9.12
C VAL A 128 32.35 7.42 -9.11
N ILE A 129 32.57 8.54 -9.80
CA ILE A 129 31.54 9.58 -9.92
C ILE A 129 30.48 9.13 -10.93
N GLY A 130 29.21 9.26 -10.56
CA GLY A 130 28.09 8.94 -11.43
C GLY A 130 26.74 9.11 -10.76
N GLY A 131 25.70 8.51 -11.35
CA GLY A 131 24.32 8.71 -10.92
C GLY A 131 23.78 10.10 -11.29
N LYS A 132 22.52 10.38 -10.92
CA LYS A 132 21.87 11.66 -11.25
C LYS A 132 22.45 12.84 -10.47
N ALA A 133 22.96 12.57 -9.26
CA ALA A 133 23.55 13.57 -8.38
C ALA A 133 25.06 13.75 -8.61
N ASP A 134 25.68 13.00 -9.53
CA ASP A 134 27.13 12.92 -9.69
C ASP A 134 27.86 12.71 -8.34
N ASN A 135 27.30 11.87 -7.47
CA ASN A 135 27.94 11.45 -6.24
C ASN A 135 29.02 10.41 -6.54
N PHE A 136 29.94 10.21 -5.60
CA PHE A 136 30.79 9.04 -5.61
C PHE A 136 29.92 7.83 -5.29
N HIS A 137 29.78 6.87 -6.19
CA HIS A 137 28.90 5.73 -5.98
C HIS A 137 29.63 4.40 -6.21
N ARG A 138 29.08 3.37 -5.56
CA ARG A 138 29.47 1.98 -5.70
C ARG A 138 28.25 1.10 -5.40
N THR A 139 28.16 -0.04 -6.06
CA THR A 139 27.14 -1.04 -5.79
C THR A 139 27.79 -2.25 -5.11
N ILE A 140 27.18 -2.75 -4.03
CA ILE A 140 27.72 -3.88 -3.25
C ILE A 140 26.59 -4.88 -2.93
N PRO A 141 26.75 -6.17 -3.26
CA PRO A 141 25.84 -7.20 -2.78
C PRO A 141 25.99 -7.38 -1.26
N ILE A 142 24.87 -7.50 -0.55
CA ILE A 142 24.83 -7.69 0.90
C ILE A 142 24.13 -9.02 1.17
N ASP A 143 24.92 -10.08 1.30
CA ASP A 143 24.39 -11.45 1.44
C ASP A 143 24.49 -11.95 2.88
N SER A 144 25.25 -11.26 3.72
CA SER A 144 25.55 -11.71 5.08
C SER A 144 25.72 -10.56 6.08
N ALA A 145 25.63 -10.92 7.37
CA ALA A 145 26.02 -10.01 8.44
C ALA A 145 27.52 -9.61 8.41
N GLY A 146 28.36 -10.43 7.74
CA GLY A 146 29.77 -10.13 7.52
C GLY A 146 29.96 -8.96 6.55
N ASP A 147 29.16 -8.91 5.48
CA ASP A 147 29.20 -7.83 4.49
C ASP A 147 28.79 -6.50 5.13
N ILE A 148 27.74 -6.51 5.95
CA ILE A 148 27.33 -5.35 6.75
C ILE A 148 28.46 -4.85 7.65
N ALA A 149 29.22 -5.76 8.29
CA ALA A 149 30.35 -5.37 9.13
C ALA A 149 31.50 -4.77 8.30
N ALA A 150 31.78 -5.33 7.12
CA ALA A 150 32.80 -4.82 6.21
C ALA A 150 32.43 -3.42 5.69
N VAL A 151 31.17 -3.19 5.31
CA VAL A 151 30.65 -1.88 4.91
C VAL A 151 30.74 -0.90 6.09
N ALA A 152 30.31 -1.29 7.29
CA ALA A 152 30.37 -0.43 8.47
C ALA A 152 31.79 0.05 8.76
N LYS A 153 32.78 -0.84 8.67
CA LYS A 153 34.20 -0.50 8.81
C LYS A 153 34.62 0.50 7.72
N ALA A 154 34.27 0.24 6.47
CA ALA A 154 34.64 1.11 5.36
C ALA A 154 33.94 2.50 5.42
N VAL A 155 32.73 2.62 5.97
CA VAL A 155 32.11 3.91 6.31
C VAL A 155 32.97 4.71 7.28
N VAL A 156 33.47 4.08 8.34
CA VAL A 156 34.35 4.75 9.30
C VAL A 156 35.68 5.16 8.65
N GLU A 157 36.20 4.37 7.72
CA GLU A 157 37.36 4.74 6.89
C GLU A 157 37.09 5.94 5.99
N ILE A 158 35.91 6.03 5.36
CA ILE A 158 35.52 7.19 4.56
C ILE A 158 35.44 8.44 5.42
N PHE A 159 34.85 8.34 6.62
CA PHE A 159 34.87 9.46 7.57
C PHE A 159 36.31 9.88 7.89
N TYR A 160 37.17 8.92 8.25
CA TYR A 160 38.53 9.23 8.70
C TYR A 160 39.45 9.73 7.57
N GLU A 161 39.55 8.98 6.48
CA GLU A 161 40.47 9.26 5.36
C GLU A 161 39.84 10.20 4.34
N GLY A 162 38.56 10.02 3.99
CA GLY A 162 37.89 10.84 2.97
C GLY A 162 37.50 12.22 3.50
N PHE A 163 36.86 12.27 4.68
CA PHE A 163 36.34 13.51 5.25
C PHE A 163 37.25 14.13 6.33
N ASP A 164 38.46 13.62 6.54
CA ASP A 164 39.36 14.08 7.61
C ASP A 164 38.68 14.15 8.99
N TYR A 165 37.66 13.33 9.22
CA TYR A 165 36.89 13.34 10.46
C TYR A 165 37.74 12.80 11.60
N ARG A 166 37.75 13.51 12.73
CA ARG A 166 38.54 13.17 13.92
C ARG A 166 37.68 13.06 15.17
N GLY A 167 36.39 12.74 15.00
CA GLY A 167 35.50 12.49 16.14
C GLY A 167 35.07 13.75 16.89
N THR A 168 35.34 14.96 16.43
CA THR A 168 35.03 16.19 17.18
C THR A 168 33.65 16.78 16.87
N LEU A 169 33.11 16.48 15.70
CA LEU A 169 31.80 16.95 15.24
C LEU A 169 30.74 15.88 15.48
N PRO A 170 29.47 16.23 15.68
CA PRO A 170 28.40 15.23 15.77
C PRO A 170 28.19 14.52 14.42
N ILE A 171 27.81 13.25 14.47
CA ILE A 171 27.31 12.49 13.32
C ILE A 171 25.81 12.29 13.48
N ARG A 172 25.07 12.67 12.45
CA ARG A 172 23.62 12.40 12.33
C ARG A 172 23.41 11.17 11.47
N ALA A 173 22.42 10.37 11.82
CA ALA A 173 21.90 9.30 10.99
C ALA A 173 20.42 9.53 10.72
N GLN A 174 20.01 9.37 9.48
CA GLN A 174 18.62 9.40 9.02
C GLN A 174 18.33 8.08 8.33
N LEU A 175 17.28 7.38 8.76
CA LEU A 175 16.80 6.14 8.14
C LEU A 175 15.33 6.33 7.78
N VAL A 176 15.03 6.14 6.50
CA VAL A 176 13.67 6.12 5.96
C VAL A 176 13.42 4.73 5.42
N TYR A 177 12.27 4.14 5.74
CA TYR A 177 11.77 2.92 5.09
C TYR A 177 10.47 3.27 4.38
N ASP A 178 10.47 3.17 3.05
CA ASP A 178 9.32 3.44 2.20
C ASP A 178 9.05 2.28 1.23
N GLY A 179 7.99 2.37 0.43
CA GLY A 179 7.66 1.38 -0.59
C GLY A 179 7.06 2.02 -1.84
N ARG A 180 7.34 1.43 -3.01
CA ARG A 180 6.76 1.86 -4.30
C ARG A 180 5.29 1.48 -4.45
N SER A 181 4.81 0.53 -3.65
CA SER A 181 3.39 0.18 -3.54
C SER A 181 2.75 0.96 -2.38
N GLU A 182 1.43 0.97 -2.27
CA GLU A 182 0.75 1.29 -1.01
C GLU A 182 0.23 -0.04 -0.44
N MET A 183 0.45 -0.30 0.86
CA MET A 183 -0.18 -1.45 1.51
C MET A 183 -1.62 -1.07 1.82
N GLU A 184 -2.57 -1.53 1.01
CA GLU A 184 -3.99 -1.43 1.32
C GLU A 184 -4.49 -2.76 1.87
N ALA A 185 -5.29 -2.71 2.94
CA ALA A 185 -5.94 -3.91 3.47
C ALA A 185 -6.98 -4.39 2.45
N THR A 186 -6.74 -5.56 1.88
CA THR A 186 -7.66 -6.22 0.96
C THR A 186 -8.40 -7.35 1.67
N TYR A 187 -9.59 -7.64 1.18
CA TYR A 187 -10.48 -8.69 1.66
C TYR A 187 -10.56 -9.78 0.60
N GLU A 188 -10.37 -11.03 1.00
CA GLU A 188 -10.48 -12.20 0.11
C GLU A 188 -11.84 -12.91 0.25
N SER A 189 -12.58 -12.58 1.32
CA SER A 189 -13.88 -13.13 1.61
C SER A 189 -14.67 -12.20 2.54
N PHE A 190 -15.99 -12.37 2.54
CA PHE A 190 -16.90 -11.59 3.39
C PHE A 190 -17.96 -12.50 4.00
N THR A 191 -18.45 -12.12 5.19
CA THR A 191 -19.68 -12.70 5.73
C THR A 191 -20.91 -12.01 5.13
N PRO A 192 -22.10 -12.63 5.18
CA PRO A 192 -23.34 -11.95 4.86
C PRO A 192 -23.61 -10.69 5.68
N GLU A 193 -23.16 -10.68 6.95
CA GLU A 193 -23.29 -9.53 7.83
C GLU A 193 -22.42 -8.34 7.36
N ASP A 194 -21.20 -8.61 6.90
CA ASP A 194 -20.31 -7.56 6.39
C ASP A 194 -20.91 -6.88 5.16
N ILE A 195 -21.37 -7.67 4.19
CA ILE A 195 -22.02 -7.14 2.98
C ILE A 195 -23.32 -6.39 3.35
N SER A 196 -24.10 -6.89 4.30
CA SER A 196 -25.29 -6.20 4.80
C SER A 196 -24.97 -4.81 5.36
N LYS A 197 -23.89 -4.68 6.14
CA LYS A 197 -23.43 -3.39 6.68
C LYS A 197 -23.03 -2.42 5.56
N VAL A 198 -22.35 -2.91 4.52
CA VAL A 198 -21.97 -2.07 3.36
C VAL A 198 -23.20 -1.56 2.62
N PHE A 199 -24.16 -2.44 2.30
CA PHE A 199 -25.43 -2.04 1.67
C PHE A 199 -26.21 -1.03 2.53
N ALA A 200 -26.31 -1.27 3.84
CA ALA A 200 -26.97 -0.37 4.77
C ALA A 200 -26.28 1.01 4.82
N GLY A 201 -24.94 1.05 4.83
CA GLY A 201 -24.15 2.27 4.77
C GLY A 201 -24.39 3.09 3.49
N LEU A 202 -24.75 2.43 2.39
CA LEU A 202 -25.12 3.05 1.11
C LEU A 202 -26.61 3.42 1.00
N GLY A 203 -27.36 3.34 2.11
CA GLY A 203 -28.75 3.75 2.20
C GLY A 203 -29.75 2.73 1.66
N PHE A 204 -29.35 1.45 1.53
CA PHE A 204 -30.29 0.37 1.30
C PHE A 204 -30.94 -0.05 2.63
N ARG A 205 -32.22 -0.39 2.58
CA ARG A 205 -32.86 -1.16 3.66
C ARG A 205 -32.55 -2.64 3.42
N VAL A 206 -31.86 -3.27 4.35
CA VAL A 206 -31.50 -4.70 4.25
C VAL A 206 -32.51 -5.53 5.04
N GLU A 207 -32.97 -6.61 4.44
CA GLU A 207 -33.90 -7.59 4.98
C GLU A 207 -33.26 -8.98 4.77
N GLU A 208 -33.20 -9.82 5.80
CA GLU A 208 -32.74 -11.19 5.64
C GLU A 208 -33.73 -11.94 4.74
N ALA A 209 -33.22 -12.59 3.70
CA ALA A 209 -34.02 -13.49 2.90
C ALA A 209 -33.85 -14.90 3.49
N ILE A 210 -34.90 -15.42 4.11
CA ILE A 210 -34.95 -16.84 4.48
C ILE A 210 -34.99 -17.62 3.16
N PRO A 211 -34.04 -18.52 2.87
CA PRO A 211 -34.16 -19.38 1.70
C PRO A 211 -35.43 -20.21 1.82
N ASP A 212 -36.31 -20.12 0.82
CA ASP A 212 -37.41 -21.08 0.64
C ASP A 212 -36.78 -22.38 0.11
N SER A 213 -36.17 -23.18 0.99
CA SER A 213 -35.73 -24.53 0.63
C SER A 213 -36.16 -25.54 1.68
N ASN A 214 -36.89 -26.54 1.18
CA ASN A 214 -37.22 -27.78 1.87
C ASN A 214 -35.95 -28.45 2.42
N GLU A 215 -36.13 -29.25 3.46
CA GLU A 215 -35.20 -29.70 4.50
C GLU A 215 -33.85 -30.36 4.12
N ASP A 216 -33.37 -30.38 2.87
CA ASP A 216 -32.17 -31.18 2.50
C ASP A 216 -31.08 -30.49 1.66
N ASP A 217 -31.22 -29.22 1.26
CA ASP A 217 -30.14 -28.49 0.56
C ASP A 217 -29.58 -27.37 1.44
N GLU A 218 -28.25 -27.35 1.64
CA GLU A 218 -27.49 -26.19 2.16
C GLU A 218 -27.59 -25.01 1.18
N ALA A 219 -28.78 -24.41 1.09
CA ALA A 219 -29.01 -23.26 0.25
C ALA A 219 -28.05 -22.13 0.67
N ALA A 220 -27.30 -21.62 -0.30
CA ALA A 220 -26.38 -20.53 -0.04
C ALA A 220 -27.15 -19.32 0.51
N PRO A 221 -26.62 -18.60 1.52
CA PRO A 221 -27.38 -17.54 2.16
C PRO A 221 -27.70 -16.44 1.16
N MET A 222 -28.79 -15.73 1.44
CA MET A 222 -29.27 -14.64 0.61
C MET A 222 -29.72 -13.48 1.49
N ILE A 223 -29.48 -12.26 1.04
CA ILE A 223 -30.08 -11.06 1.64
C ILE A 223 -30.84 -10.27 0.59
N ARG A 224 -31.90 -9.58 1.03
CA ARG A 224 -32.72 -8.72 0.17
C ARG A 224 -32.50 -7.26 0.56
N CYS A 225 -31.99 -6.48 -0.37
CA CYS A 225 -31.68 -5.08 -0.19
C CYS A 225 -32.67 -4.23 -0.99
N ARG A 226 -33.37 -3.29 -0.35
CA ARG A 226 -34.35 -2.40 -1.00
C ARG A 226 -33.85 -0.97 -1.01
N LYS A 227 -33.89 -0.32 -2.18
CA LYS A 227 -33.66 1.13 -2.32
C LYS A 227 -34.52 1.72 -3.43
N ARG A 228 -35.15 2.87 -3.15
CA ARG A 228 -36.04 3.61 -4.07
C ARG A 228 -37.18 2.78 -4.67
N GLY A 229 -37.55 1.65 -4.05
CA GLY A 229 -38.58 0.73 -4.55
C GLY A 229 -38.08 -0.34 -5.54
N THR A 230 -36.76 -0.48 -5.72
CA THR A 230 -36.15 -1.66 -6.36
C THR A 230 -35.65 -2.62 -5.28
N TYR A 231 -35.76 -3.91 -5.53
CA TYR A 231 -35.15 -4.95 -4.71
C TYR A 231 -33.92 -5.50 -5.43
N THR A 232 -32.80 -5.53 -4.71
CA THR A 232 -31.60 -6.28 -5.06
C THR A 232 -31.54 -7.50 -4.16
N VAL A 233 -31.46 -8.69 -4.74
CA VAL A 233 -31.11 -9.93 -4.06
C VAL A 233 -29.61 -10.10 -4.13
N VAL A 234 -28.97 -10.31 -2.99
CA VAL A 234 -27.55 -10.63 -2.90
C VAL A 234 -27.44 -12.09 -2.49
N GLN A 235 -26.93 -12.91 -3.40
CA GLN A 235 -26.65 -14.33 -3.17
C GLN A 235 -25.14 -14.48 -2.93
N PHE A 236 -24.79 -15.26 -1.92
CA PHE A 236 -23.40 -15.55 -1.58
C PHE A 236 -23.02 -16.91 -2.15
N ASP A 237 -21.91 -16.99 -2.87
CA ASP A 237 -21.43 -18.24 -3.47
C ASP A 237 -19.99 -18.53 -2.99
N ASP A 238 -19.51 -19.74 -3.24
CA ASP A 238 -18.15 -20.20 -2.94
C ASP A 238 -17.79 -20.01 -1.45
N ARG A 239 -18.49 -20.76 -0.60
CA ARG A 239 -18.26 -20.79 0.85
C ARG A 239 -16.90 -21.44 1.17
N LEU A 240 -16.14 -20.82 2.07
CA LEU A 240 -14.92 -21.42 2.64
C LEU A 240 -15.28 -22.49 3.66
N GLU A 241 -14.58 -23.63 3.63
CA GLU A 241 -14.82 -24.77 4.54
C GLU A 241 -14.82 -24.32 6.01
N ASP A 242 -15.81 -24.79 6.78
CA ASP A 242 -16.00 -24.52 8.21
C ASP A 242 -16.16 -23.04 8.63
N GLU A 243 -16.28 -22.11 7.69
CA GLU A 243 -16.43 -20.67 7.97
C GLU A 243 -17.71 -20.11 7.33
N ASN A 244 -18.25 -19.02 7.89
CA ASN A 244 -19.38 -18.28 7.29
C ASN A 244 -18.86 -17.19 6.33
N LEU A 245 -17.82 -17.52 5.57
CA LEU A 245 -17.11 -16.63 4.65
C LEU A 245 -17.33 -17.09 3.21
N TYR A 246 -17.55 -16.12 2.34
CA TYR A 246 -17.86 -16.34 0.94
C TYR A 246 -16.90 -15.56 0.05
N GLN A 247 -16.45 -16.19 -1.03
CA GLN A 247 -15.50 -15.59 -1.97
C GLN A 247 -16.17 -14.92 -3.17
N ARG A 248 -17.49 -15.09 -3.33
CA ARG A 248 -18.25 -14.40 -4.38
C ARG A 248 -19.60 -13.93 -3.89
N VAL A 249 -20.07 -12.84 -4.51
CA VAL A 249 -21.45 -12.37 -4.39
C VAL A 249 -22.07 -12.15 -5.76
N ARG A 250 -23.33 -12.55 -5.90
CA ARG A 250 -24.17 -12.22 -7.05
C ARG A 250 -25.20 -11.18 -6.62
N LEU A 251 -25.21 -10.05 -7.30
CA LEU A 251 -26.28 -9.07 -7.20
C LEU A 251 -27.28 -9.35 -8.30
N ALA A 252 -28.56 -9.51 -7.95
CA ALA A 252 -29.63 -9.71 -8.90
C ALA A 252 -30.80 -8.78 -8.60
N ALA A 253 -31.51 -8.30 -9.62
CA ALA A 253 -32.72 -7.53 -9.45
C ALA A 253 -33.70 -7.83 -10.56
N ASP A 254 -34.96 -7.97 -10.19
CA ASP A 254 -36.06 -7.95 -11.15
C ASP A 254 -36.39 -6.50 -11.49
N VAL A 255 -36.37 -6.20 -12.79
CA VAL A 255 -36.64 -4.86 -13.31
C VAL A 255 -37.89 -4.85 -14.17
N GLU A 256 -38.59 -3.73 -14.15
CA GLU A 256 -39.78 -3.54 -14.96
C GLU A 256 -39.42 -3.49 -16.45
N LEU A 257 -40.14 -4.30 -17.22
CA LEU A 257 -40.18 -4.20 -18.68
C LEU A 257 -41.08 -3.04 -19.11
N PRO A 258 -40.70 -2.31 -20.17
CA PRO A 258 -41.61 -1.41 -20.90
C PRO A 258 -42.92 -2.10 -21.29
N ASP A 259 -44.01 -1.35 -21.33
CA ASP A 259 -45.37 -1.92 -21.51
C ASP A 259 -45.54 -2.60 -22.87
N ASP A 260 -44.90 -2.06 -23.92
CA ASP A 260 -44.88 -2.62 -25.27
C ASP A 260 -44.13 -3.97 -25.32
N GLU A 261 -42.97 -4.04 -24.67
CA GLU A 261 -42.18 -5.27 -24.56
C GLU A 261 -42.91 -6.33 -23.73
N ARG A 262 -43.54 -5.91 -22.63
CA ARG A 262 -44.39 -6.78 -21.80
C ARG A 262 -45.55 -7.35 -22.62
N ALA A 263 -46.25 -6.51 -23.39
CA ALA A 263 -47.34 -6.94 -24.26
C ALA A 263 -46.87 -7.91 -25.35
N ARG A 264 -45.71 -7.61 -25.97
CA ARG A 264 -45.08 -8.48 -26.96
C ARG A 264 -44.78 -9.86 -26.39
N LEU A 265 -44.15 -9.93 -25.21
CA LEU A 265 -43.83 -11.20 -24.55
C LEU A 265 -45.07 -11.99 -24.14
N LYS A 266 -46.12 -11.33 -23.63
CA LYS A 266 -47.40 -11.98 -23.31
C LYS A 266 -48.12 -12.55 -24.53
N SER A 267 -47.97 -11.90 -25.68
CA SER A 267 -48.54 -12.38 -26.95
C SER A 267 -47.74 -13.50 -27.62
N SER A 268 -46.57 -13.85 -27.08
CA SER A 268 -45.74 -14.93 -27.60
C SER A 268 -46.43 -16.29 -27.38
N ALA A 269 -46.37 -17.16 -28.39
CA ALA A 269 -46.89 -18.52 -28.28
C ALA A 269 -46.17 -19.36 -27.20
N ALA A 270 -45.00 -18.92 -26.73
CA ALA A 270 -44.24 -19.54 -25.66
C ALA A 270 -44.58 -19.01 -24.25
N ALA A 271 -45.47 -18.01 -24.13
CA ALA A 271 -45.85 -17.45 -22.84
C ALA A 271 -46.73 -18.43 -22.05
N PRO A 272 -46.39 -18.76 -20.79
CA PRO A 272 -47.26 -19.55 -19.94
C PRO A 272 -48.58 -18.81 -19.67
N GLU A 273 -49.68 -19.57 -19.62
CA GLU A 273 -51.01 -18.99 -19.38
C GLU A 273 -51.05 -18.26 -18.03
N GLY A 274 -51.40 -16.97 -18.06
CA GLY A 274 -51.43 -16.12 -16.86
C GLY A 274 -50.06 -15.65 -16.34
N GLY A 275 -48.96 -15.98 -17.03
CA GLY A 275 -47.61 -15.58 -16.62
C GLY A 275 -47.35 -14.08 -16.81
N GLU A 276 -46.74 -13.44 -15.82
CA GLU A 276 -46.18 -12.08 -15.96
C GLU A 276 -44.71 -12.18 -16.36
N PRO A 277 -44.29 -11.56 -17.48
CA PRO A 277 -42.89 -11.58 -17.87
C PRO A 277 -42.08 -10.70 -16.90
N VAL A 278 -40.99 -11.26 -16.39
CA VAL A 278 -40.03 -10.58 -15.50
C VAL A 278 -38.67 -10.55 -16.20
N LEU A 279 -38.02 -9.39 -16.16
CA LEU A 279 -36.63 -9.26 -16.59
C LEU A 279 -35.73 -9.25 -15.36
N THR A 280 -34.91 -10.28 -15.21
CA THR A 280 -33.90 -10.33 -14.15
C THR A 280 -32.56 -9.89 -14.73
N VAL A 281 -31.93 -8.90 -14.10
CA VAL A 281 -30.54 -8.53 -14.35
C VAL A 281 -29.68 -9.04 -13.20
N SER A 282 -28.46 -9.49 -13.50
CA SER A 282 -27.52 -9.91 -12.45
C SER A 282 -26.07 -9.66 -12.82
N VAL A 283 -25.23 -9.48 -11.80
CA VAL A 283 -23.77 -9.37 -11.89
C VAL A 283 -23.13 -10.21 -10.79
N VAL A 284 -22.01 -10.85 -11.10
CA VAL A 284 -21.22 -11.63 -10.15
C VAL A 284 -19.91 -10.91 -9.87
N HIS A 285 -19.58 -10.76 -8.59
CA HIS A 285 -18.33 -10.20 -8.11
C HIS A 285 -17.56 -11.29 -7.36
N ALA A 286 -16.35 -11.59 -7.83
CA ALA A 286 -15.40 -12.40 -7.10
C ALA A 286 -14.50 -11.52 -6.24
N PHE A 287 -14.17 -11.99 -5.04
CA PHE A 287 -13.30 -11.27 -4.09
C PHE A 287 -11.82 -11.59 -4.24
N SER A 288 -11.45 -12.36 -5.27
CA SER A 288 -10.06 -12.61 -5.62
C SER A 288 -9.41 -11.38 -6.27
N GLY A 289 -8.15 -11.12 -5.93
CA GLY A 289 -7.33 -10.09 -6.60
C GLY A 289 -7.26 -8.74 -5.90
N GLY A 290 -7.43 -8.68 -4.58
CA GLY A 290 -7.18 -7.47 -3.81
C GLY A 290 -8.40 -6.56 -3.69
N VAL A 291 -9.56 -7.12 -3.31
CA VAL A 291 -10.78 -6.33 -3.13
C VAL A 291 -10.67 -5.44 -1.90
N THR A 292 -10.82 -4.13 -2.08
CA THR A 292 -10.85 -3.16 -0.99
C THR A 292 -12.30 -2.81 -0.63
N LEU A 293 -12.51 -2.21 0.55
CA LEU A 293 -13.84 -1.72 0.92
C LEU A 293 -14.32 -0.64 -0.06
N GLU A 294 -13.42 0.22 -0.51
CA GLU A 294 -13.72 1.25 -1.51
C GLU A 294 -14.16 0.63 -2.83
N TRP A 295 -13.45 -0.40 -3.31
CA TRP A 295 -13.85 -1.14 -4.50
C TRP A 295 -15.26 -1.71 -4.37
N LEU A 296 -15.57 -2.35 -3.25
CA LEU A 296 -16.88 -2.95 -3.01
C LEU A 296 -18.00 -1.89 -3.01
N VAL A 297 -17.76 -0.76 -2.33
CA VAL A 297 -18.67 0.39 -2.33
C VAL A 297 -18.90 0.93 -3.73
N ALA A 298 -17.83 1.06 -4.53
CA ALA A 298 -17.93 1.52 -5.91
C ALA A 298 -18.78 0.58 -6.77
N ARG A 299 -18.59 -0.74 -6.66
CA ARG A 299 -19.38 -1.74 -7.41
C ARG A 299 -20.87 -1.68 -7.05
N ILE A 300 -21.21 -1.60 -5.76
CA ILE A 300 -22.62 -1.51 -5.31
C ILE A 300 -23.26 -0.19 -5.75
N THR A 301 -22.50 0.90 -5.75
CA THR A 301 -22.98 2.21 -6.22
C THR A 301 -23.23 2.21 -7.72
N GLU A 302 -22.36 1.60 -8.52
CA GLU A 302 -22.55 1.42 -9.96
C GLU A 302 -23.80 0.58 -10.28
N TRP A 303 -24.00 -0.50 -9.51
CA TRP A 303 -25.22 -1.31 -9.58
C TRP A 303 -26.48 -0.49 -9.30
N ASP A 304 -26.53 0.27 -8.21
CA ASP A 304 -27.66 1.15 -7.87
C ASP A 304 -27.94 2.19 -8.96
N ALA A 305 -26.88 2.81 -9.49
CA ALA A 305 -26.97 3.80 -10.55
C ALA A 305 -27.57 3.20 -11.84
N THR A 306 -27.14 1.99 -12.21
CA THR A 306 -27.63 1.27 -13.37
C THR A 306 -29.12 0.93 -13.24
N LEU A 307 -29.53 0.41 -12.09
CA LEU A 307 -30.94 0.12 -11.81
C LEU A 307 -31.81 1.39 -11.81
N ALA A 308 -31.29 2.49 -11.27
CA ALA A 308 -31.99 3.77 -11.26
C ALA A 308 -32.16 4.33 -12.68
N GLU A 309 -31.15 4.22 -13.53
CA GLU A 309 -31.20 4.66 -14.92
C GLU A 309 -32.20 3.83 -15.74
N HIS A 310 -32.17 2.50 -15.60
CA HIS A 310 -33.15 1.62 -16.24
C HIS A 310 -34.58 2.04 -15.91
N ARG A 311 -34.89 2.27 -14.62
CA ARG A 311 -36.22 2.73 -14.20
C ARG A 311 -36.60 4.09 -14.76
N ARG A 312 -35.63 5.01 -14.89
CA ARG A 312 -35.86 6.32 -15.50
C ARG A 312 -36.25 6.15 -16.97
N LEU A 313 -35.56 5.29 -17.70
CA LEU A 313 -35.83 5.02 -19.11
C LEU A 313 -37.17 4.31 -19.30
N THR A 314 -37.47 3.26 -18.52
CA THR A 314 -38.77 2.57 -18.58
C THR A 314 -39.94 3.52 -18.32
N ARG A 315 -39.84 4.39 -17.31
CA ARG A 315 -40.88 5.40 -17.03
C ARG A 315 -41.06 6.40 -18.18
N ARG A 316 -39.97 6.80 -18.84
CA ARG A 316 -40.04 7.68 -20.01
C ARG A 316 -40.71 6.98 -21.19
N ALA A 317 -40.34 5.73 -21.47
CA ALA A 317 -40.94 4.93 -22.53
C ALA A 317 -42.45 4.76 -22.32
N ASN A 318 -42.87 4.36 -21.11
CA ASN A 318 -44.29 4.19 -20.79
C ASN A 318 -45.05 5.52 -20.86
N LYS A 319 -44.44 6.65 -20.47
CA LYS A 319 -45.08 7.97 -20.62
C LYS A 319 -45.29 8.35 -22.08
N VAL A 320 -44.32 8.07 -22.96
CA VAL A 320 -44.43 8.33 -24.40
C VAL A 320 -45.50 7.43 -25.03
N ALA A 321 -45.51 6.13 -24.69
CA ALA A 321 -46.52 5.18 -25.18
C ALA A 321 -47.95 5.62 -24.77
N ASN A 322 -48.14 6.00 -23.51
CA ASN A 322 -49.42 6.49 -23.01
C ASN A 322 -49.87 7.78 -23.70
N ALA A 323 -48.95 8.72 -23.97
CA ALA A 323 -49.27 9.95 -24.69
C ALA A 323 -49.66 9.68 -26.16
N ALA A 324 -49.00 8.73 -26.82
CA ALA A 324 -49.34 8.32 -28.18
C ALA A 324 -50.73 7.67 -28.25
N TRP A 325 -51.07 6.82 -27.28
CA TRP A 325 -52.39 6.17 -27.20
C TRP A 325 -53.52 7.17 -26.95
N LEU A 326 -53.33 8.13 -26.04
CA LEU A 326 -54.31 9.20 -25.78
C LEU A 326 -54.58 10.05 -27.02
N ASN A 327 -53.54 10.33 -27.84
CA ASN A 327 -53.71 11.09 -29.08
C ASN A 327 -54.44 10.30 -30.19
N GLN A 328 -54.38 8.97 -30.19
CA GLN A 328 -55.11 8.12 -31.16
C GLN A 328 -56.59 7.94 -30.82
N THR A 329 -56.98 8.14 -29.56
CA THR A 329 -58.36 7.87 -29.08
C THR A 329 -59.27 9.11 -29.19
N VAL A 330 -58.74 10.27 -29.61
CA VAL A 330 -59.45 11.57 -29.68
C VAL A 330 -59.84 11.97 -31.11
N HIS A 331 -59.73 11.05 -32.08
CA HIS A 331 -60.16 11.23 -33.48
C HIS A 331 -61.28 10.27 -33.85
#